data_AF-A0A838KL93-F1
#
_entry.id   AF-A0A838KL93-F1
#
_cell.length_a   1.000
_cell.length_b   1.000
_cell.length_c   1.000
_cell.angle_alpha   90.00
_cell.angle_beta   90.00
_cell.angle_gamma   90.00
#
_symmetry.space_group_name_H-M   'P 1'
#
loop_
_entity.id
_entity.type
_entity.pdbx_description
1 polymer ?
#
loop_
_entity_poly.entity_id
_entity_poly.type
_entity_poly.pdbx_seq_one_letter_code
_entity_poly.pdbx_strand_id
1 'polypeptide(L)'
;NTHSIGIEHEGYAAQGASWYTEAMYQNSAKLVSYLAAKYSVRLDRAHIIGHDQVPGILPANVRGMHWDPGPYWNWEHYMRLMGAAIRPDRHSKSDVWTVAPGSADNIQPVTGCTSSGPCEPQGTNFVYLHTQPNASSPLVKDAGLHPDGSYSTTHVSDIGARLSAGQKVVVAQRSGDWAGVWYLGEIGWLYTPTSDPVLLPSGGATVSAKPGAESVPVYGRAYPEESAYAGTAVPYQTVGPLQYSIKAGQKYSLADATIATEYYYAKTYNDSIPDDHTVVRGLDRYYEIWFGHRMAFVRAADVVVNK
;
A
#
# COMPACT_ATOMS: atom_id res chain seq x y z
N ASN A 1 0.06 9.73 9.79
CA ASN A 1 -0.31 11.04 10.34
C ASN A 1 0.88 11.93 10.64
N THR A 2 1.83 11.55 11.51
CA THR A 2 2.96 12.42 11.91
C THR A 2 3.94 12.75 10.77
N HIS A 3 3.99 11.89 9.75
CA HIS A 3 4.91 11.99 8.60
C HIS A 3 4.21 12.24 7.27
N SER A 4 2.97 12.69 7.30
CA SER A 4 2.13 12.78 6.10
C SER A 4 1.37 14.09 6.08
N ILE A 5 1.16 14.63 4.89
CA ILE A 5 0.18 15.71 4.66
C ILE A 5 -1.09 15.05 4.12
N GLY A 6 -2.18 15.13 4.87
CA GLY A 6 -3.49 14.65 4.43
C GLY A 6 -4.14 15.67 3.49
N ILE A 7 -4.65 15.20 2.35
CA ILE A 7 -5.43 16.00 1.39
C ILE A 7 -6.75 15.28 1.20
N GLU A 8 -7.84 15.97 1.50
CA GLU A 8 -9.20 15.43 1.36
C GLU A 8 -9.83 15.89 0.05
N HIS A 9 -10.50 14.97 -0.63
CA HIS A 9 -11.28 15.23 -1.83
C HIS A 9 -12.76 15.04 -1.51
N GLU A 10 -13.60 16.01 -1.89
CA GLU A 10 -15.04 15.88 -1.73
C GLU A 10 -15.58 14.70 -2.54
N GLY A 11 -16.37 13.83 -1.89
CA GLY A 11 -17.24 12.89 -2.57
C GLY A 11 -17.36 11.54 -1.89
N TYR A 12 -17.98 10.61 -2.61
CA TYR A 12 -18.15 9.22 -2.17
C TYR A 12 -17.27 8.30 -3.00
N ALA A 13 -16.28 7.66 -2.36
CA ALA A 13 -15.32 6.78 -3.02
C ALA A 13 -15.98 5.62 -3.80
N ALA A 14 -17.17 5.18 -3.38
CA ALA A 14 -17.95 4.15 -4.07
C ALA A 14 -18.66 4.64 -5.32
N GLN A 15 -18.79 5.96 -5.53
CA GLN A 15 -19.50 6.55 -6.67
C GLN A 15 -18.54 7.09 -7.74
N GLY A 16 -17.27 7.31 -7.40
CA GLY A 16 -16.20 7.45 -8.37
C GLY A 16 -16.35 8.64 -9.32
N ALA A 17 -16.48 8.35 -10.62
CA ALA A 17 -16.44 9.35 -11.69
C ALA A 17 -17.50 10.45 -11.57
N SER A 18 -18.59 10.22 -10.82
CA SER A 18 -19.57 11.26 -10.50
C SER A 18 -19.04 12.37 -9.58
N TRP A 19 -17.98 12.09 -8.81
CA TRP A 19 -17.35 13.02 -7.87
C TRP A 19 -15.96 13.49 -8.33
N TYR A 20 -15.18 12.60 -8.95
CA TYR A 20 -13.78 12.86 -9.32
C TYR A 20 -13.67 13.63 -10.64
N THR A 21 -14.02 14.91 -10.58
CA THR A 21 -13.97 15.81 -11.74
C THR A 21 -12.54 16.16 -12.16
N GLU A 22 -12.36 16.52 -13.43
CA GLU A 22 -11.07 17.00 -13.93
C GLU A 22 -10.57 18.24 -13.17
N ALA A 23 -11.48 19.14 -12.78
CA ALA A 23 -11.13 20.31 -11.98
C ALA A 23 -10.54 19.93 -10.61
N MET A 24 -11.07 18.89 -9.97
CA MET A 24 -10.53 18.36 -8.71
C MET A 24 -9.13 17.77 -8.93
N TYR A 25 -8.94 16.93 -9.95
CA TYR A 25 -7.63 16.36 -10.27
C TYR A 25 -6.57 17.44 -10.52
N GLN A 26 -6.88 18.45 -11.35
CA GLN A 26 -5.96 19.53 -11.69
C GLN A 26 -5.58 20.38 -10.46
N ASN A 27 -6.56 20.79 -9.66
CA ASN A 27 -6.30 21.59 -8.46
C ASN A 27 -5.53 20.80 -7.40
N SER A 28 -5.88 19.53 -7.19
CA SER A 28 -5.17 18.66 -6.27
C SER A 28 -3.74 18.40 -6.74
N ALA A 29 -3.52 18.10 -8.03
CA ALA A 29 -2.20 17.85 -8.59
C ALA A 29 -1.29 19.07 -8.46
N LYS A 30 -1.85 20.27 -8.68
CA LYS A 30 -1.13 21.54 -8.46
C LYS A 30 -0.71 21.71 -6.99
N LEU A 31 -1.62 21.46 -6.04
CA LEU A 31 -1.33 21.55 -4.62
C LEU A 31 -0.27 20.53 -4.20
N VAL A 32 -0.44 19.26 -4.57
CA VAL A 32 0.50 18.19 -4.21
C VAL A 32 1.87 18.41 -4.86
N SER A 33 1.94 18.86 -6.12
CA SER A 33 3.22 19.21 -6.75
C SER A 33 3.94 20.34 -6.00
N TYR A 34 3.20 21.36 -5.54
CA TYR A 34 3.77 22.44 -4.74
C TYR A 34 4.28 21.94 -3.38
N LEU A 35 3.50 21.12 -2.67
CA LEU A 35 3.88 20.56 -1.37
C LEU A 35 5.08 19.63 -1.51
N ALA A 36 5.10 18.80 -2.55
CA ALA A 36 6.20 17.90 -2.86
C ALA A 36 7.50 18.67 -3.11
N ALA A 37 7.45 19.73 -3.91
CA ALA A 37 8.60 20.60 -4.12
C ALA A 37 9.05 21.30 -2.82
N LYS A 38 8.09 21.80 -2.02
CA LYS A 38 8.38 22.52 -0.76
C LYS A 38 9.05 21.63 0.28
N TYR A 39 8.60 20.38 0.41
CA TYR A 39 9.05 19.45 1.44
C TYR A 39 9.97 18.35 0.92
N SER A 40 10.41 18.43 -0.34
CA SER A 40 11.25 17.42 -1.00
C SER A 40 10.65 16.02 -0.96
N VAL A 41 9.32 15.92 -1.06
CA VAL A 41 8.63 14.63 -1.17
C VAL A 41 8.72 14.16 -2.62
N ARG A 42 9.10 12.90 -2.81
CA ARG A 42 9.19 12.32 -4.15
C ARG A 42 7.80 12.19 -4.76
N LEU A 43 7.66 12.56 -6.04
CA LEU A 43 6.44 12.31 -6.80
C LEU A 43 6.47 10.89 -7.36
N ASP A 44 6.25 9.92 -6.48
CA ASP A 44 6.06 8.52 -6.85
C ASP A 44 4.97 7.90 -5.97
N ARG A 45 4.55 6.68 -6.31
CA ARG A 45 3.44 6.01 -5.62
C ARG A 45 3.81 5.40 -4.26
N ALA A 46 5.08 5.48 -3.86
CA ALA A 46 5.48 5.18 -2.49
C ALA A 46 5.25 6.37 -1.54
N HIS A 47 5.19 7.59 -2.07
CA HIS A 47 5.06 8.82 -1.26
C HIS A 47 3.76 9.59 -1.50
N ILE A 48 3.16 9.44 -2.68
CA ILE A 48 1.79 9.87 -2.95
C ILE A 48 0.95 8.60 -2.87
N ILE A 49 0.22 8.40 -1.78
CA ILE A 49 -0.56 7.19 -1.47
C ILE A 49 -2.04 7.51 -1.22
N GLY A 50 -2.90 6.51 -1.38
CA GLY A 50 -4.27 6.57 -0.87
C GLY A 50 -4.33 6.17 0.61
N HIS A 51 -5.43 6.49 1.28
CA HIS A 51 -5.65 6.06 2.66
C HIS A 51 -5.87 4.53 2.74
N ASP A 52 -6.42 3.94 1.68
CA ASP A 52 -6.49 2.51 1.42
C ASP A 52 -5.14 1.80 1.47
N GLN A 53 -4.03 2.52 1.29
CA GLN A 53 -2.67 1.98 1.33
C GLN A 53 -1.99 2.14 2.70
N VAL A 54 -2.57 2.87 3.65
CA VAL A 54 -2.02 3.05 5.00
C VAL A 54 -2.30 1.78 5.84
N PRO A 55 -1.31 1.15 6.48
CA PRO A 55 -1.55 -0.05 7.29
C PRO A 55 -2.35 0.22 8.56
N GLY A 56 -3.08 -0.81 9.02
CA GLY A 56 -3.57 -0.85 10.39
C GLY A 56 -2.42 -1.08 11.37
N ILE A 57 -2.41 -0.37 12.50
CA ILE A 57 -1.26 -0.33 13.43
C ILE A 57 -1.01 -1.63 14.22
N LEU A 58 -2.07 -2.42 14.45
CA LEU A 58 -2.07 -3.72 15.14
C LEU A 58 -3.11 -4.63 14.45
N PRO A 59 -3.06 -5.96 14.67
CA PRO A 59 -3.99 -6.90 14.02
C PRO A 59 -5.47 -6.50 14.09
N ALA A 60 -5.94 -6.10 15.29
CA ALA A 60 -7.33 -5.71 15.51
C ALA A 60 -7.76 -4.45 14.73
N ASN A 61 -6.81 -3.63 14.28
CA ASN A 61 -7.10 -2.39 13.55
C ASN A 61 -7.21 -2.60 12.04
N VAL A 62 -6.67 -3.69 11.49
CA VAL A 62 -6.56 -3.87 10.03
C VAL A 62 -7.92 -3.84 9.34
N ARG A 63 -8.92 -4.54 9.87
CA ARG A 63 -10.28 -4.56 9.30
C ARG A 63 -11.01 -3.22 9.37
N GLY A 64 -10.63 -2.36 10.30
CA GLY A 64 -11.26 -1.04 10.50
C GLY A 64 -10.61 0.09 9.71
N MET A 65 -9.59 -0.21 8.90
CA MET A 65 -8.91 0.82 8.12
C MET A 65 -9.74 1.30 6.95
N HIS A 66 -9.52 2.57 6.63
CA HIS A 66 -10.10 3.26 5.49
C HIS A 66 -9.72 2.60 4.17
N TRP A 67 -10.55 2.85 3.15
CA TRP A 67 -10.40 2.35 1.79
C TRP A 67 -10.53 3.48 0.74
N ASP A 68 -10.62 4.74 1.14
CA ASP A 68 -10.54 5.89 0.25
C ASP A 68 -9.12 6.06 -0.34
N PRO A 69 -8.99 6.56 -1.58
CA PRO A 69 -10.03 7.14 -2.44
C PRO A 69 -10.85 6.10 -3.22
N GLY A 70 -10.70 4.81 -2.91
CA GLY A 70 -11.48 3.74 -3.49
C GLY A 70 -11.10 3.40 -4.93
N PRO A 71 -11.91 2.56 -5.59
CA PRO A 71 -11.51 1.90 -6.83
C PRO A 71 -11.46 2.82 -8.05
N TYR A 72 -12.04 4.02 -8.00
CA TYR A 72 -12.28 4.85 -9.18
C TYR A 72 -11.38 6.10 -9.27
N TRP A 73 -10.51 6.32 -8.28
CA TRP A 73 -9.52 7.40 -8.37
C TRP A 73 -8.40 7.02 -9.35
N ASN A 74 -8.34 7.72 -10.48
CA ASN A 74 -7.42 7.45 -11.57
C ASN A 74 -6.00 7.93 -11.22
N TRP A 75 -5.25 7.08 -10.50
CA TRP A 75 -3.87 7.34 -10.12
C TRP A 75 -2.96 7.60 -11.33
N GLU A 76 -3.17 6.94 -12.47
CA GLU A 76 -2.35 7.14 -13.66
C GLU A 76 -2.50 8.55 -14.25
N HIS A 77 -3.74 9.05 -14.30
CA HIS A 77 -4.04 10.42 -14.70
C HIS A 77 -3.48 11.41 -13.67
N TYR A 78 -3.74 11.17 -12.39
CA TYR A 78 -3.30 12.06 -11.31
C TYR A 78 -1.77 12.22 -11.29
N MET A 79 -1.03 11.12 -11.39
CA MET A 79 0.43 11.14 -11.47
C MET A 79 0.94 11.83 -12.74
N ARG A 80 0.22 11.71 -13.87
CA ARG A 80 0.56 12.41 -15.11
C ARG A 80 0.42 13.92 -14.98
N LEU A 81 -0.63 14.41 -14.32
CA LEU A 81 -0.83 15.85 -14.07
C LEU A 81 0.29 16.46 -13.23
N MET A 82 0.89 15.67 -12.34
CA MET A 82 2.06 16.08 -11.53
C MET A 82 3.39 15.92 -12.27
N GLY A 83 3.39 15.52 -13.55
CA GLY A 83 4.61 15.27 -14.34
C GLY A 83 5.33 13.97 -13.99
N ALA A 84 4.72 13.09 -13.20
CA ALA A 84 5.30 11.86 -12.66
C ALA A 84 4.57 10.61 -13.15
N ALA A 85 4.22 10.59 -14.44
CA ALA A 85 3.45 9.50 -15.04
C ALA A 85 4.08 8.12 -14.78
N ILE A 86 3.23 7.14 -14.45
CA ILE A 86 3.62 5.74 -14.27
C ILE A 86 4.11 5.18 -15.61
N ARG A 87 5.39 4.81 -15.68
CA ARG A 87 6.08 4.35 -16.89
C ARG A 87 7.12 3.29 -16.52
N PRO A 88 7.60 2.48 -17.48
CA PRO A 88 8.74 1.60 -17.23
C PRO A 88 9.96 2.41 -16.77
N ASP A 89 10.61 1.96 -15.69
CA ASP A 89 11.79 2.61 -15.08
C ASP A 89 12.94 1.62 -14.85
N ARG A 90 12.91 0.47 -15.54
CA ARG A 90 13.91 -0.59 -15.41
C ARG A 90 15.20 -0.24 -16.15
N HIS A 91 16.26 0.02 -15.39
CA HIS A 91 17.61 0.27 -15.92
C HIS A 91 18.53 -0.98 -15.91
N SER A 92 18.14 -2.06 -15.23
CA SER A 92 18.90 -3.31 -15.10
C SER A 92 17.97 -4.52 -14.91
N LYS A 93 18.51 -5.75 -14.86
CA LYS A 93 17.71 -6.93 -14.49
C LYS A 93 17.15 -6.72 -13.07
N SER A 94 15.84 -6.85 -12.95
CA SER A 94 15.06 -6.61 -11.73
C SER A 94 13.80 -7.49 -11.73
N ASP A 95 13.48 -8.10 -10.60
CA ASP A 95 12.25 -8.86 -10.42
C ASP A 95 11.06 -7.94 -10.06
N VAL A 96 11.30 -6.63 -9.96
CA VAL A 96 10.30 -5.61 -9.62
C VAL A 96 9.55 -5.15 -10.87
N TRP A 97 8.25 -4.98 -10.73
CA TRP A 97 7.34 -4.49 -11.77
C TRP A 97 6.41 -3.45 -11.18
N THR A 98 5.99 -2.49 -11.99
CA THR A 98 5.00 -1.49 -11.59
C THR A 98 3.66 -1.87 -12.21
N VAL A 99 2.62 -1.86 -11.38
CA VAL A 99 1.24 -2.13 -11.81
C VAL A 99 0.71 -0.90 -12.55
N ALA A 100 0.21 -1.08 -13.76
CA ALA A 100 -0.42 -0.04 -14.57
C ALA A 100 -1.60 -0.66 -15.32
N PRO A 101 -2.79 -0.69 -14.71
CA PRO A 101 -3.92 -1.40 -15.26
C PRO A 101 -4.55 -0.71 -16.49
N GLY A 102 -4.21 0.55 -16.78
CA GLY A 102 -4.89 1.33 -17.80
C GLY A 102 -6.23 1.83 -17.27
N SER A 103 -6.18 2.58 -16.17
CA SER A 103 -7.33 2.83 -15.29
C SER A 103 -8.62 3.32 -15.98
N ALA A 104 -8.51 4.04 -17.11
CA ALA A 104 -9.67 4.52 -17.86
C ALA A 104 -10.46 3.39 -18.55
N ASP A 105 -9.74 2.39 -19.08
CA ASP A 105 -10.31 1.30 -19.87
C ASP A 105 -10.41 -0.01 -19.06
N ASN A 106 -9.80 -0.05 -17.88
CA ASN A 106 -9.83 -1.19 -16.97
C ASN A 106 -11.12 -1.23 -16.13
N ILE A 107 -12.12 -1.94 -16.64
CA ILE A 107 -13.42 -2.11 -15.97
C ILE A 107 -13.41 -3.43 -15.18
N GLN A 108 -13.12 -3.37 -13.89
CA GLN A 108 -13.21 -4.51 -12.98
C GLN A 108 -14.61 -4.63 -12.37
N PRO A 109 -15.11 -5.86 -12.10
CA PRO A 109 -16.36 -6.03 -11.37
C PRO A 109 -16.23 -5.55 -9.92
N VAL A 110 -17.11 -4.65 -9.52
CA VAL A 110 -17.22 -4.13 -8.14
C VAL A 110 -18.67 -4.25 -7.69
N THR A 111 -18.90 -4.54 -6.41
CA THR A 111 -20.24 -4.65 -5.81
C THR A 111 -20.35 -3.74 -4.58
N GLY A 112 -21.56 -3.45 -4.11
CA GLY A 112 -21.73 -2.76 -2.83
C GLY A 112 -21.64 -1.23 -2.86
N CYS A 113 -21.72 -0.59 -4.03
CA CYS A 113 -21.52 0.87 -4.13
C CYS A 113 -22.68 1.70 -3.58
N THR A 114 -23.91 1.32 -3.90
CA THR A 114 -25.14 1.97 -3.42
C THR A 114 -26.12 0.98 -2.80
N SER A 115 -26.06 -0.28 -3.25
CA SER A 115 -26.83 -1.42 -2.76
C SER A 115 -25.93 -2.67 -2.80
N SER A 116 -26.41 -3.81 -2.32
CA SER A 116 -25.63 -5.07 -2.28
C SER A 116 -25.27 -5.66 -3.66
N GLY A 117 -25.80 -5.10 -4.75
CA GLY A 117 -25.58 -5.58 -6.11
C GLY A 117 -24.29 -5.06 -6.78
N PRO A 118 -24.13 -5.36 -8.09
CA PRO A 118 -23.08 -4.78 -8.92
C PRO A 118 -23.12 -3.25 -8.91
N CYS A 119 -21.94 -2.64 -8.92
CA CYS A 119 -21.78 -1.22 -9.17
C CYS A 119 -21.92 -0.91 -10.66
N GLU A 120 -22.25 0.34 -10.98
CA GLU A 120 -22.19 0.83 -12.36
C GLU A 120 -20.76 0.67 -12.91
N PRO A 121 -20.59 0.05 -14.10
CA PRO A 121 -19.29 -0.14 -14.72
C PRO A 121 -18.56 1.19 -14.93
N GLN A 122 -17.37 1.31 -14.35
CA GLN A 122 -16.50 2.49 -14.45
C GLN A 122 -15.04 2.03 -14.54
N GLY A 123 -14.18 2.90 -15.09
CA GLY A 123 -12.74 2.68 -15.08
C GLY A 123 -12.22 2.57 -13.63
N THR A 124 -11.48 1.50 -13.35
CA THR A 124 -10.94 1.19 -12.03
C THR A 124 -9.43 1.29 -11.99
N ASN A 125 -8.88 1.65 -10.85
CA ASN A 125 -7.46 1.88 -10.64
C ASN A 125 -6.67 0.64 -10.21
N PHE A 126 -7.25 -0.55 -10.32
CA PHE A 126 -6.65 -1.76 -9.79
C PHE A 126 -6.95 -2.99 -10.66
N VAL A 127 -6.18 -4.06 -10.49
CA VAL A 127 -6.57 -5.41 -10.95
C VAL A 127 -6.70 -6.36 -9.77
N TYR A 128 -7.53 -7.38 -9.94
CA TYR A 128 -7.68 -8.44 -8.95
C TYR A 128 -6.55 -9.46 -9.01
N LEU A 129 -6.22 -10.03 -7.85
CA LEU A 129 -5.35 -11.18 -7.71
C LEU A 129 -6.15 -12.45 -7.44
N HIS A 130 -5.87 -13.46 -8.24
CA HIS A 130 -6.45 -14.79 -8.19
C HIS A 130 -5.52 -15.77 -7.49
N THR A 131 -6.08 -16.82 -6.89
CA THR A 131 -5.33 -17.89 -6.22
C THR A 131 -4.59 -18.82 -7.20
N GLN A 132 -4.99 -18.83 -8.46
CA GLN A 132 -4.39 -19.59 -9.56
C GLN A 132 -4.30 -18.72 -10.82
N PRO A 133 -3.49 -19.08 -11.84
CA PRO A 133 -3.43 -18.37 -13.13
C PRO A 133 -4.70 -18.64 -13.96
N ASN A 134 -5.86 -18.28 -13.42
CA ASN A 134 -7.19 -18.54 -13.94
C ASN A 134 -8.19 -17.56 -13.31
N ALA A 135 -8.90 -16.81 -14.17
CA ALA A 135 -9.89 -15.81 -13.78
C ALA A 135 -11.10 -16.39 -13.03
N SER A 136 -11.38 -17.70 -13.18
CA SER A 136 -12.45 -18.38 -12.44
C SER A 136 -12.00 -18.89 -11.07
N SER A 137 -10.71 -18.82 -10.74
CA SER A 137 -10.24 -19.20 -9.40
C SER A 137 -10.61 -18.12 -8.37
N PRO A 138 -10.80 -18.50 -7.09
CA PRO A 138 -11.07 -17.53 -6.03
C PRO A 138 -10.03 -16.42 -5.99
N LEU A 139 -10.45 -15.23 -5.57
CA LEU A 139 -9.54 -14.14 -5.24
C LEU A 139 -8.65 -14.54 -4.07
N VAL A 140 -7.45 -13.94 -3.97
CA VAL A 140 -6.53 -14.20 -2.86
C VAL A 140 -7.16 -13.84 -1.51
N LYS A 141 -6.69 -14.50 -0.44
CA LYS A 141 -7.14 -14.20 0.92
C LYS A 141 -6.35 -13.04 1.49
N ASP A 142 -7.01 -12.27 2.35
CA ASP A 142 -6.37 -11.32 3.25
C ASP A 142 -6.73 -11.68 4.68
N ALA A 143 -5.80 -12.29 5.42
CA ALA A 143 -6.02 -12.72 6.81
C ALA A 143 -6.37 -11.58 7.78
N GLY A 144 -6.07 -10.32 7.42
CA GLY A 144 -6.44 -9.16 8.23
C GLY A 144 -7.84 -8.64 7.99
N LEU A 145 -8.31 -8.69 6.74
CA LEU A 145 -9.67 -8.32 6.39
C LEU A 145 -10.66 -9.45 6.66
N HIS A 146 -10.22 -10.69 6.43
CA HIS A 146 -10.99 -11.93 6.51
C HIS A 146 -10.36 -12.91 7.50
N PRO A 147 -10.42 -12.62 8.82
CA PRO A 147 -9.83 -13.48 9.85
C PRO A 147 -10.51 -14.85 10.00
N ASP A 148 -11.70 -15.01 9.40
CA ASP A 148 -12.41 -16.29 9.28
C ASP A 148 -11.82 -17.21 8.19
N GLY A 149 -10.83 -16.72 7.43
CA GLY A 149 -10.18 -17.46 6.36
C GLY A 149 -10.97 -17.51 5.06
N SER A 150 -12.02 -16.70 4.92
CA SER A 150 -12.74 -16.52 3.66
C SER A 150 -11.86 -15.83 2.59
N TYR A 151 -12.25 -15.97 1.32
CA TYR A 151 -11.57 -15.30 0.21
C TYR A 151 -12.01 -13.84 0.13
N SER A 152 -11.14 -12.97 -0.39
CA SER A 152 -11.55 -11.61 -0.73
C SER A 152 -12.68 -11.62 -1.77
N THR A 153 -13.44 -10.54 -1.75
CA THR A 153 -14.66 -10.35 -2.53
C THR A 153 -14.52 -9.16 -3.48
N THR A 154 -15.55 -8.94 -4.29
CA THR A 154 -15.65 -7.76 -5.16
C THR A 154 -16.31 -6.57 -4.46
N HIS A 155 -16.61 -6.66 -3.16
CA HIS A 155 -17.25 -5.57 -2.43
C HIS A 155 -16.35 -4.33 -2.46
N VAL A 156 -16.92 -3.15 -2.68
CA VAL A 156 -16.17 -1.92 -2.95
C VAL A 156 -15.12 -1.61 -1.88
N SER A 157 -15.42 -1.88 -0.61
CA SER A 157 -14.52 -1.71 0.52
C SER A 157 -13.54 -2.87 0.77
N ASP A 158 -13.71 -4.01 0.09
CA ASP A 158 -12.81 -5.15 0.21
C ASP A 158 -11.65 -5.02 -0.78
N ILE A 159 -10.54 -4.48 -0.28
CA ILE A 159 -9.31 -4.24 -1.03
C ILE A 159 -8.34 -5.43 -1.00
N GLY A 160 -8.69 -6.51 -0.29
CA GLY A 160 -7.74 -7.55 0.11
C GLY A 160 -7.05 -8.27 -1.06
N ALA A 161 -7.64 -8.28 -2.24
CA ALA A 161 -7.10 -8.89 -3.45
C ALA A 161 -6.77 -7.89 -4.58
N ARG A 162 -6.50 -6.62 -4.26
CA ARG A 162 -6.30 -5.57 -5.28
C ARG A 162 -4.85 -5.12 -5.39
N LEU A 163 -4.33 -5.09 -6.61
CA LEU A 163 -3.11 -4.36 -6.96
C LEU A 163 -3.46 -3.02 -7.57
N SER A 164 -3.11 -1.92 -6.90
CA SER A 164 -3.45 -0.57 -7.33
C SER A 164 -2.42 0.01 -8.29
N ALA A 165 -2.85 0.91 -9.17
CA ALA A 165 -2.02 1.60 -10.13
C ALA A 165 -0.81 2.30 -9.47
N GLY A 166 0.35 1.99 -10.02
CA GLY A 166 1.68 2.45 -9.63
C GLY A 166 2.29 1.74 -8.42
N GLN A 167 1.58 0.78 -7.83
CA GLN A 167 2.17 -0.13 -6.86
C GLN A 167 3.34 -0.91 -7.48
N LYS A 168 4.42 -1.07 -6.73
CA LYS A 168 5.55 -1.94 -7.13
C LYS A 168 5.41 -3.33 -6.51
N VAL A 169 5.52 -4.36 -7.34
CA VAL A 169 5.38 -5.78 -6.96
C VAL A 169 6.60 -6.57 -7.40
N VAL A 170 6.82 -7.73 -6.78
CA VAL A 170 7.87 -8.67 -7.21
C VAL A 170 7.23 -9.87 -7.90
N VAL A 171 7.58 -10.10 -9.16
CA VAL A 171 7.09 -11.27 -9.92
C VAL A 171 7.90 -12.50 -9.51
N ALA A 172 7.22 -13.49 -8.94
CA ALA A 172 7.80 -14.75 -8.48
C ALA A 172 7.82 -15.81 -9.59
N GLN A 173 6.79 -15.85 -10.43
CA GLN A 173 6.64 -16.85 -11.48
C GLN A 173 5.69 -16.40 -12.60
N ARG A 174 5.67 -17.13 -13.72
CA ARG A 174 4.80 -16.87 -14.88
C ARG A 174 4.15 -18.15 -15.37
N SER A 175 2.94 -18.04 -15.93
CA SER A 175 2.19 -19.14 -16.52
C SER A 175 1.35 -18.61 -17.69
N GLY A 176 1.83 -18.77 -18.92
CA GLY A 176 1.21 -18.12 -20.09
C GLY A 176 1.15 -16.61 -19.91
N ASP A 177 -0.03 -16.03 -20.15
CA ASP A 177 -0.31 -14.60 -19.96
C ASP A 177 -0.53 -14.18 -18.49
N TRP A 178 -0.31 -15.08 -17.53
CA TRP A 178 -0.44 -14.80 -16.11
C TRP A 178 0.92 -14.58 -15.44
N ALA A 179 0.96 -13.61 -14.53
CA ALA A 179 2.09 -13.38 -13.63
C ALA A 179 1.69 -13.69 -12.19
N GLY A 180 2.49 -14.50 -11.50
CA GLY A 180 2.37 -14.75 -10.07
C GLY A 180 3.30 -13.80 -9.32
N VAL A 181 2.76 -13.01 -8.41
CA VAL A 181 3.50 -12.04 -7.59
C VAL A 181 3.45 -12.42 -6.11
N TRP A 182 4.50 -12.07 -5.36
CA TRP A 182 4.46 -12.19 -3.89
C TRP A 182 3.44 -11.20 -3.31
N TYR A 183 2.47 -11.72 -2.55
CA TYR A 183 1.36 -10.95 -2.01
C TYR A 183 0.87 -11.55 -0.69
N LEU A 184 0.93 -10.79 0.40
CA LEU A 184 0.49 -11.19 1.74
C LEU A 184 1.02 -12.55 2.25
N GLY A 185 2.27 -12.90 1.90
CA GLY A 185 2.88 -14.16 2.32
C GLY A 185 2.57 -15.36 1.42
N GLU A 186 1.90 -15.14 0.29
CA GLU A 186 1.51 -16.15 -0.70
C GLU A 186 1.79 -15.65 -2.13
N ILE A 187 1.44 -16.44 -3.15
CA ILE A 187 1.43 -16.00 -4.55
C ILE A 187 0.02 -15.62 -4.98
N GLY A 188 -0.15 -14.40 -5.46
CA GLY A 188 -1.35 -13.95 -6.16
C GLY A 188 -1.10 -13.84 -7.66
N TRP A 189 -2.08 -14.22 -8.47
CA TRP A 189 -1.98 -14.24 -9.93
C TRP A 189 -2.81 -13.15 -10.57
N LEU A 190 -2.18 -12.37 -11.45
CA LEU A 190 -2.88 -11.42 -12.32
C LEU A 190 -2.68 -11.77 -13.78
N TYR A 191 -3.71 -11.49 -14.59
CA TYR A 191 -3.64 -11.59 -16.03
C TYR A 191 -2.94 -10.34 -16.58
N THR A 192 -1.91 -10.53 -17.40
CA THR A 192 -1.09 -9.45 -17.98
C THR A 192 -0.51 -9.90 -19.33
N PRO A 193 -1.35 -10.04 -20.37
CA PRO A 193 -0.94 -10.53 -21.66
C PRO A 193 0.07 -9.59 -22.32
N THR A 194 0.90 -10.14 -23.21
CA THR A 194 1.93 -9.34 -23.90
C THR A 194 1.36 -8.23 -24.80
N SER A 195 0.13 -8.40 -25.30
CA SER A 195 -0.57 -7.42 -26.13
C SER A 195 -1.13 -6.23 -25.35
N ASP A 196 -1.38 -6.41 -24.05
CA ASP A 196 -1.96 -5.39 -23.18
C ASP A 196 -1.46 -5.60 -21.74
N PRO A 197 -0.19 -5.21 -21.47
CA PRO A 197 0.47 -5.56 -20.23
C PRO A 197 0.02 -4.65 -19.06
N VAL A 198 -0.47 -5.28 -17.99
CA VAL A 198 -0.76 -4.61 -16.71
C VAL A 198 0.51 -4.40 -15.88
N LEU A 199 1.57 -5.15 -16.14
CA LEU A 199 2.87 -5.01 -15.46
C LEU A 199 3.89 -4.32 -16.36
N LEU A 200 4.36 -3.14 -15.92
CA LEU A 200 5.44 -2.41 -16.55
C LEU A 200 6.79 -2.82 -15.93
N PRO A 201 7.83 -3.08 -16.75
CA PRO A 201 9.16 -3.39 -16.24
C PRO A 201 9.66 -2.28 -15.32
N SER A 202 10.08 -2.64 -14.10
CA SER A 202 10.52 -1.65 -13.10
C SER A 202 11.86 -1.99 -12.44
N GLY A 203 12.57 -0.97 -11.99
CA GLY A 203 13.70 -1.09 -11.09
C GLY A 203 13.28 -0.87 -9.63
N GLY A 204 14.08 -1.37 -8.69
CA GLY A 204 13.87 -1.12 -7.27
C GLY A 204 14.57 -2.14 -6.40
N ALA A 205 14.93 -1.72 -5.19
CA ALA A 205 15.41 -2.64 -4.19
C ALA A 205 14.26 -3.51 -3.66
N THR A 206 14.58 -4.71 -3.20
CA THR A 206 13.63 -5.60 -2.54
C THR A 206 14.12 -5.97 -1.15
N VAL A 207 13.21 -6.33 -0.26
CA VAL A 207 13.55 -6.96 1.01
C VAL A 207 13.24 -8.45 0.95
N SER A 208 14.03 -9.24 1.65
CA SER A 208 13.76 -10.66 1.90
C SER A 208 14.24 -11.05 3.30
N ALA A 209 13.70 -12.15 3.83
CA ALA A 209 14.17 -12.71 5.09
C ALA A 209 15.69 -12.98 5.07
N LYS A 210 16.36 -12.79 6.22
CA LYS A 210 17.77 -13.18 6.37
C LYS A 210 17.95 -14.69 6.17
N PRO A 211 19.11 -15.14 5.63
CA PRO A 211 19.40 -16.56 5.53
C PRO A 211 19.24 -17.30 6.86
N GLY A 212 18.53 -18.42 6.85
CA GLY A 212 18.24 -19.23 8.05
C GLY A 212 16.98 -18.83 8.82
N ALA A 213 16.36 -17.68 8.52
CA ALA A 213 15.06 -17.33 9.09
C ALA A 213 13.93 -18.07 8.35
N GLU A 214 13.04 -18.72 9.10
CA GLU A 214 11.85 -19.37 8.52
C GLU A 214 10.80 -18.33 8.11
N SER A 215 10.61 -17.30 8.94
CA SER A 215 9.71 -16.18 8.66
C SER A 215 10.19 -14.90 9.35
N VAL A 216 9.76 -13.76 8.81
CA VAL A 216 10.00 -12.43 9.38
C VAL A 216 8.67 -11.75 9.68
N PRO A 217 8.45 -11.22 10.90
CA PRO A 217 7.22 -10.51 11.23
C PRO A 217 7.07 -9.22 10.43
N VAL A 218 5.82 -8.92 10.06
CA VAL A 218 5.44 -7.67 9.38
C VAL A 218 4.68 -6.79 10.38
N TYR A 219 4.94 -5.49 10.37
CA TYR A 219 4.41 -4.52 11.33
C TYR A 219 3.55 -3.47 10.62
N GLY A 220 2.54 -2.97 11.32
CA GLY A 220 1.70 -1.88 10.84
C GLY A 220 2.23 -0.48 11.14
N ARG A 221 3.34 -0.40 11.88
CA ARG A 221 3.97 0.84 12.31
C ARG A 221 5.45 0.63 12.63
N ALA A 222 6.25 1.68 12.42
CA ALA A 222 7.65 1.76 12.82
C ALA A 222 7.80 2.63 14.07
N TYR A 223 7.15 2.25 15.17
CA TYR A 223 7.23 3.02 16.43
C TYR A 223 8.47 2.65 17.27
N PRO A 224 8.89 3.54 18.18
CA PRO A 224 10.03 3.30 19.08
C PRO A 224 9.86 2.08 19.98
N GLU A 225 10.98 1.42 20.26
CA GLU A 225 11.09 0.40 21.30
C GLU A 225 10.75 0.96 22.69
N GLU A 226 10.33 0.10 23.62
CA GLU A 226 9.89 0.51 24.96
C GLU A 226 10.93 1.34 25.73
N SER A 227 12.22 1.02 25.58
CA SER A 227 13.30 1.77 26.23
C SER A 227 13.41 3.23 25.79
N ALA A 228 12.89 3.59 24.60
CA ALA A 228 12.88 4.96 24.12
C ALA A 228 11.95 5.88 24.93
N TYR A 229 10.99 5.31 25.66
CA TYR A 229 10.04 6.05 26.49
C TYR A 229 10.58 6.31 27.90
N ALA A 230 11.71 5.71 28.27
CA ALA A 230 12.32 5.86 29.60
C ALA A 230 12.65 7.33 29.89
N GLY A 231 12.21 7.81 31.06
CA GLY A 231 12.39 9.21 31.47
C GLY A 231 11.34 10.18 30.92
N THR A 232 10.35 9.71 30.16
CA THR A 232 9.19 10.49 29.73
C THR A 232 7.92 10.01 30.47
N ALA A 233 6.91 10.87 30.56
CA ALA A 233 5.55 10.57 30.98
C ALA A 233 4.67 10.02 29.83
N VAL A 234 5.22 9.90 28.62
CA VAL A 234 4.50 9.40 27.46
C VAL A 234 4.20 7.90 27.62
N PRO A 235 2.93 7.46 27.52
CA PRO A 235 2.60 6.05 27.58
C PRO A 235 3.21 5.27 26.41
N TYR A 236 3.91 4.18 26.72
CA TYR A 236 4.48 3.27 25.72
C TYR A 236 3.40 2.81 24.72
N GLN A 237 3.75 2.85 23.44
CA GLN A 237 2.90 2.37 22.36
C GLN A 237 3.39 0.98 21.91
N THR A 238 2.77 -0.07 22.44
CA THR A 238 3.19 -1.47 22.20
C THR A 238 3.44 -1.81 20.73
N VAL A 239 4.68 -2.07 20.35
CA VAL A 239 4.99 -2.53 18.99
C VAL A 239 4.79 -4.04 18.90
N GLY A 240 3.82 -4.47 18.09
CA GLY A 240 3.50 -5.88 17.86
C GLY A 240 3.34 -6.17 16.37
N PRO A 241 3.65 -7.41 15.92
CA PRO A 241 3.49 -7.77 14.53
C PRO A 241 2.00 -7.84 14.14
N LEU A 242 1.73 -7.61 12.86
CA LEU A 242 0.49 -7.98 12.21
C LEU A 242 0.41 -9.51 12.06
N GLN A 243 -0.76 -9.99 11.66
CA GLN A 243 -1.01 -11.41 11.32
C GLN A 243 -0.25 -11.91 10.06
N TYR A 244 0.65 -11.11 9.51
CA TYR A 244 1.40 -11.44 8.30
C TYR A 244 2.88 -11.68 8.59
N SER A 245 3.52 -12.44 7.70
CA SER A 245 4.96 -12.64 7.71
C SER A 245 5.52 -12.74 6.29
N ILE A 246 6.81 -12.41 6.15
CA ILE A 246 7.60 -12.74 4.97
C ILE A 246 8.20 -14.12 5.21
N LYS A 247 7.84 -15.11 4.39
CA LYS A 247 8.40 -16.46 4.48
C LYS A 247 9.76 -16.54 3.79
N ALA A 248 10.56 -17.55 4.14
CA ALA A 248 11.83 -17.84 3.44
C ALA A 248 11.65 -17.89 1.91
N GLY A 249 12.56 -17.23 1.17
CA GLY A 249 12.55 -17.16 -0.29
C GLY A 249 11.62 -16.09 -0.89
N GLN A 250 10.75 -15.46 -0.10
CA GLN A 250 9.89 -14.38 -0.58
C GLN A 250 10.63 -13.04 -0.68
N LYS A 251 10.17 -12.20 -1.60
CA LYS A 251 10.70 -10.85 -1.83
C LYS A 251 9.58 -9.84 -1.97
N TYR A 252 9.74 -8.67 -1.37
CA TYR A 252 8.79 -7.57 -1.47
C TYR A 252 9.51 -6.28 -1.87
N SER A 253 8.84 -5.41 -2.63
CA SER A 253 9.44 -4.15 -3.07
C SER A 253 9.66 -3.23 -1.89
N LEU A 254 10.87 -2.69 -1.77
CA LEU A 254 11.19 -1.63 -0.81
C LEU A 254 10.55 -0.33 -1.28
N ALA A 255 9.77 0.32 -0.42
CA ALA A 255 9.14 1.61 -0.67
C ALA A 255 10.01 2.74 -0.12
N ASP A 256 10.39 2.64 1.17
CA ASP A 256 11.29 3.59 1.82
C ASP A 256 12.24 2.87 2.80
N ALA A 257 13.52 3.24 2.73
CA ALA A 257 14.59 2.72 3.58
C ALA A 257 14.94 3.65 4.75
N THR A 258 14.30 4.82 4.83
CA THR A 258 14.69 5.96 5.66
C THR A 258 13.64 6.35 6.70
N ILE A 259 12.64 5.49 6.90
CA ILE A 259 11.57 5.69 7.88
C ILE A 259 12.15 5.99 9.26
N ALA A 260 11.69 7.09 9.84
CA ALA A 260 12.00 7.46 11.20
C ALA A 260 11.23 6.56 12.17
N THR A 261 11.94 6.10 13.20
CA THR A 261 11.33 5.37 14.31
C THR A 261 10.94 6.36 15.39
N GLU A 262 9.74 6.93 15.28
CA GLU A 262 9.26 7.95 16.22
C GLU A 262 7.76 7.86 16.50
N TYR A 263 7.36 8.44 17.62
CA TYR A 263 5.96 8.60 18.02
C TYR A 263 5.77 10.01 18.55
N TYR A 264 4.86 10.76 17.93
CA TYR A 264 4.43 12.06 18.42
C TYR A 264 3.24 11.89 19.36
N TYR A 265 3.48 12.17 20.64
CA TYR A 265 2.44 12.19 21.65
C TYR A 265 1.81 13.58 21.70
N ALA A 266 0.63 13.72 21.09
CA ALA A 266 -0.17 14.95 21.11
C ALA A 266 -1.63 14.57 21.38
N LYS A 267 -2.11 14.78 22.62
CA LYS A 267 -3.44 14.36 23.08
C LYS A 267 -4.35 15.54 23.40
N THR A 268 -3.80 16.68 23.75
CA THR A 268 -4.57 17.89 24.04
C THR A 268 -4.12 19.01 23.12
N TYR A 269 -4.93 20.05 22.96
CA TYR A 269 -4.56 21.21 22.15
C TYR A 269 -3.79 22.28 22.95
N ASN A 270 -3.68 22.11 24.28
CA ASN A 270 -3.29 23.14 25.24
C ASN A 270 -2.22 22.70 26.24
N ASP A 271 -1.49 21.62 25.95
CA ASP A 271 -0.41 21.11 26.80
C ASP A 271 -0.85 20.78 28.24
N SER A 272 -2.11 20.37 28.43
CA SER A 272 -2.69 20.21 29.78
C SER A 272 -2.29 18.92 30.49
N ILE A 273 -1.50 18.06 29.84
CA ILE A 273 -1.01 16.80 30.41
C ILE A 273 0.52 16.70 30.31
N PRO A 274 1.17 15.93 31.21
CA PRO A 274 2.62 15.75 31.17
C PRO A 274 3.13 15.25 29.82
N ASP A 275 4.23 15.83 29.37
CA ASP A 275 4.93 15.53 28.11
C ASP A 275 4.04 15.56 26.85
N ASP A 276 2.90 16.26 26.88
CA ASP A 276 2.13 16.49 25.66
C ASP A 276 2.96 17.21 24.59
N HIS A 277 2.63 16.97 23.33
CA HIS A 277 3.38 17.39 22.15
C HIS A 277 4.87 16.98 22.16
N THR A 278 5.21 15.84 22.77
CA THR A 278 6.57 15.29 22.76
C THR A 278 6.76 14.27 21.63
N VAL A 279 7.91 14.33 20.95
CA VAL A 279 8.34 13.29 20.01
C VAL A 279 9.26 12.31 20.75
N VAL A 280 8.81 11.07 20.91
CA VAL A 280 9.64 9.97 21.38
C VAL A 280 10.36 9.36 20.17
N ARG A 281 11.68 9.19 20.26
CA ARG A 281 12.53 8.69 19.17
C ARG A 281 13.20 7.38 19.58
N GLY A 282 13.05 6.35 18.76
CA GLY A 282 13.67 5.04 18.95
C GLY A 282 14.96 4.87 18.17
N LEU A 283 15.67 3.79 18.49
CA LEU A 283 16.90 3.36 17.83
C LEU A 283 16.67 2.16 16.89
N ASP A 284 15.58 1.42 17.06
CA ASP A 284 15.17 0.39 16.12
C ASP A 284 15.06 0.97 14.70
N ARG A 285 15.41 0.19 13.68
CA ARG A 285 15.30 0.60 12.28
C ARG A 285 14.29 -0.25 11.55
N TYR A 286 13.46 0.39 10.72
CA TYR A 286 12.45 -0.25 9.90
C TYR A 286 12.63 0.11 8.43
N TYR A 287 12.14 -0.77 7.57
CA TYR A 287 11.93 -0.52 6.16
C TYR A 287 10.44 -0.54 5.85
N GLU A 288 9.96 0.42 5.08
CA GLU A 288 8.61 0.41 4.51
C GLU A 288 8.62 -0.37 3.19
N ILE A 289 7.62 -1.23 3.02
CA ILE A 289 7.52 -2.14 1.89
C ILE A 289 6.11 -2.15 1.33
N TRP A 290 5.99 -2.43 0.04
CA TRP A 290 4.72 -2.81 -0.56
C TRP A 290 4.38 -4.24 -0.13
N PHE A 291 3.30 -4.43 0.64
CA PHE A 291 2.92 -5.73 1.18
C PHE A 291 1.40 -5.94 1.13
N GLY A 292 0.95 -6.70 0.12
CA GLY A 292 -0.48 -6.76 -0.19
C GLY A 292 -0.93 -5.50 -0.92
N HIS A 293 -2.14 -5.02 -0.64
CA HIS A 293 -2.61 -3.73 -1.15
C HIS A 293 -1.98 -2.54 -0.39
N ARG A 294 -1.64 -2.73 0.88
CA ARG A 294 -1.13 -1.69 1.79
C ARG A 294 0.39 -1.63 1.81
N MET A 295 0.90 -0.53 2.35
CA MET A 295 2.26 -0.47 2.88
C MET A 295 2.33 -1.28 4.17
N ALA A 296 3.52 -1.75 4.51
CA ALA A 296 3.82 -2.33 5.81
C ALA A 296 5.29 -2.09 6.17
N PHE A 297 5.65 -2.43 7.41
CA PHE A 297 7.00 -2.24 7.93
C PHE A 297 7.63 -3.57 8.30
N VAL A 298 8.95 -3.68 8.12
CA VAL A 298 9.76 -4.79 8.62
C VAL A 298 10.97 -4.24 9.36
N ARG A 299 11.41 -4.93 10.42
CA ARG A 299 12.63 -4.55 11.13
C ARG A 299 13.84 -4.81 10.22
N ALA A 300 14.70 -3.80 10.08
CA ALA A 300 15.94 -3.93 9.31
C ALA A 300 16.87 -5.03 9.88
N ALA A 301 16.75 -5.32 11.18
CA ALA A 301 17.48 -6.40 11.84
C ALA A 301 17.10 -7.81 11.35
N ASP A 302 15.95 -8.00 10.70
CA ASP A 302 15.43 -9.33 10.35
C ASP A 302 15.51 -9.64 8.85
N VAL A 303 15.80 -8.63 8.04
CA VAL A 303 15.80 -8.73 6.57
C VAL A 303 17.14 -8.35 5.95
N VAL A 304 17.29 -8.69 4.67
CA VAL A 304 18.34 -8.17 3.79
C VAL A 304 17.71 -7.33 2.70
N VAL A 305 18.41 -6.28 2.28
CA VAL A 305 18.03 -5.45 1.12
C VAL A 305 18.81 -5.92 -0.10
N ASN A 306 18.10 -6.31 -1.15
CA ASN A 306 18.66 -6.72 -2.44
C ASN A 306 18.51 -5.57 -3.44
N LYS A 307 19.61 -5.19 -4.11
CA LYS A 307 19.66 -4.10 -5.10
C LYS A 307 19.74 -4.63 -6.52
#